data_AF-A0A7C3WRT2-F1
#
_entry.id   AF-A0A7C3WRT2-F1
#
_cell.length_a   1.000
_cell.length_b   1.000
_cell.length_c   1.000
_cell.angle_alpha   90.00
_cell.angle_beta   90.00
_cell.angle_gamma   90.00
#
_symmetry.space_group_name_H-M   'P 1'
#
loop_
_entity.id
_entity.type
_entity.pdbx_description
1 polymer ?
#
loop_
_entity_poly.entity_id
_entity_poly.type
_entity_poly.pdbx_seq_one_letter_code
_entity_poly.pdbx_strand_id
1 'polypeptide(L)'
;MYPEYLSDLKVLICPSDIDRDVALGPGGWLNEETEEPDLCKINDISYSYLGWVIIPSLYLVPNGNEQAPDPRTEIEGAFVTVFREMLDEAIGAPLNSVAKIYDRDLSFYPFYPGDTQKRVVYRMRDGVERFLNSNTSTSEIPMMWDNLFKKGEGEGYNTPMLNHQPGGGNVLYLDGHVEFIRYPYQFPYTRVWATVCNQINGFH
;
A
#
# COMPACT_ATOMS: atom_id res chain seq x y z
N MET A 1 -5.87 -14.04 1.01
CA MET A 1 -5.45 -15.04 0.00
C MET A 1 -5.59 -16.41 0.64
N TYR A 2 -6.22 -17.38 -0.02
CA TYR A 2 -6.29 -18.75 0.50
C TYR A 2 -4.99 -19.46 0.12
N PRO A 3 -4.18 -19.95 1.09
CA PRO A 3 -2.87 -20.54 0.82
C PRO A 3 -2.88 -21.69 -0.19
N GLU A 4 -4.00 -22.43 -0.26
CA GLU A 4 -4.16 -23.60 -1.12
C GLU A 4 -4.19 -23.28 -2.63
N TYR A 5 -4.36 -22.00 -2.99
CA TYR A 5 -4.31 -21.54 -4.38
C TYR A 5 -2.95 -20.93 -4.76
N LEU A 6 -2.05 -20.72 -3.80
CA LEU A 6 -0.71 -20.20 -4.03
C LEU A 6 0.31 -21.34 -4.00
N SER A 7 0.42 -22.05 -5.12
CA SER A 7 1.34 -23.19 -5.26
C SER A 7 2.80 -22.80 -5.55
N ASP A 8 3.04 -21.55 -5.98
CA ASP A 8 4.38 -21.01 -6.25
C ASP A 8 4.52 -19.59 -5.69
N LEU A 9 5.40 -19.41 -4.72
CA LEU A 9 5.70 -18.11 -4.11
C LEU A 9 6.33 -17.13 -5.10
N LYS A 10 6.94 -17.60 -6.19
CA LYS A 10 7.55 -16.72 -7.21
C LYS A 10 6.52 -15.82 -7.88
N VAL A 11 5.23 -16.18 -7.83
CA VAL A 11 4.13 -15.32 -8.32
C VAL A 11 4.02 -14.03 -7.50
N LEU A 12 4.43 -14.03 -6.24
CA LEU A 12 4.45 -12.84 -5.38
C LEU A 12 5.65 -11.92 -5.66
N ILE A 13 6.56 -12.31 -6.55
CA ILE A 13 7.75 -11.54 -6.88
C ILE A 13 7.68 -11.06 -8.33
N CYS A 14 7.89 -9.77 -8.54
CA CYS A 14 8.02 -9.21 -9.87
C CYS A 14 9.37 -9.64 -10.48
N PRO A 15 9.41 -10.20 -11.70
CA PRO A 15 10.68 -10.63 -12.31
C PRO A 15 11.72 -9.52 -12.49
N SER A 16 11.28 -8.26 -12.55
CA SER A 16 12.14 -7.08 -12.65
C SER A 16 12.46 -6.42 -11.30
N ASP A 17 11.98 -7.00 -10.20
CA ASP A 17 12.32 -6.55 -8.86
C ASP A 17 13.82 -6.80 -8.59
N ILE A 18 14.55 -5.73 -8.25
CA ILE A 18 15.97 -5.80 -7.94
C ILE A 18 16.27 -6.56 -6.64
N ASP A 19 15.30 -6.63 -5.73
CA ASP A 19 15.42 -7.35 -4.45
C ASP A 19 14.80 -8.76 -4.53
N ARG A 20 14.45 -9.24 -5.73
CA ARG A 20 13.95 -10.60 -5.95
C ARG A 20 14.83 -11.67 -5.31
N ASP A 21 16.16 -11.52 -5.45
CA ASP A 21 17.12 -12.49 -4.93
C ASP A 21 17.24 -12.42 -3.41
N VAL A 22 16.85 -11.30 -2.79
CA VAL A 22 16.76 -11.17 -1.33
C VAL A 22 15.59 -11.99 -0.79
N ALA A 23 14.44 -11.93 -1.46
CA ALA A 23 13.24 -12.67 -1.05
C ALA A 23 13.43 -14.19 -1.14
N LEU A 24 14.17 -14.69 -2.13
CA LEU A 24 14.39 -16.13 -2.34
C LEU A 24 15.76 -16.64 -1.86
N GLY A 25 16.62 -15.73 -1.40
CA GLY A 25 17.97 -16.05 -0.93
C GLY A 25 18.04 -16.42 0.55
N PRO A 26 19.25 -16.69 1.07
CA PRO A 26 19.48 -16.93 2.49
C PRO A 26 18.92 -15.79 3.35
N GLY A 27 18.26 -16.14 4.47
CA GLY A 27 17.53 -15.19 5.31
C GLY A 27 16.20 -14.67 4.74
N GLY A 28 15.86 -14.97 3.49
CA GLY A 28 14.62 -14.59 2.81
C GLY A 28 13.39 -15.39 3.26
N TRP A 29 12.43 -15.60 2.35
CA TRP A 29 11.13 -16.23 2.64
C TRP A 29 11.18 -17.72 2.94
N LEU A 30 12.33 -18.37 2.79
CA LEU A 30 12.49 -19.80 3.06
C LEU A 30 13.15 -20.02 4.42
N ASN A 31 12.76 -21.10 5.08
CA ASN A 31 13.50 -21.61 6.23
C ASN A 31 14.84 -22.19 5.75
N GLU A 32 15.95 -21.81 6.38
CA GLU A 32 17.30 -22.22 5.93
C GLU A 32 17.60 -23.70 6.18
N GLU A 33 16.90 -24.33 7.13
CA GLU A 33 17.09 -25.75 7.46
C GLU A 33 16.19 -26.66 6.62
N THR A 34 14.93 -26.24 6.38
CA THR A 34 13.92 -27.07 5.72
C THR A 34 13.68 -26.72 4.25
N GLU A 35 14.14 -25.55 3.79
CA GLU A 35 13.83 -24.95 2.49
C GLU A 35 12.32 -24.72 2.25
N GLU A 36 11.49 -24.90 3.27
CA GLU A 36 10.05 -24.67 3.20
C GLU A 36 9.71 -23.17 3.38
N PRO A 37 8.59 -22.68 2.81
CA PRO A 37 8.08 -21.34 3.07
C PRO A 37 7.93 -21.00 4.55
N ASP A 38 8.61 -19.95 5.00
CA ASP A 38 8.35 -19.30 6.29
C ASP A 38 7.32 -18.17 6.09
N LEU A 39 6.06 -18.48 6.42
CA LEU A 39 4.94 -17.55 6.26
C LEU A 39 5.14 -16.24 7.03
N CYS A 40 5.97 -16.23 8.09
CA CYS A 40 6.27 -15.03 8.87
C CYS A 40 7.24 -14.08 8.16
N LYS A 41 7.95 -14.56 7.13
CA LYS A 41 8.93 -13.78 6.36
C LYS A 41 8.39 -13.29 5.02
N ILE A 42 7.28 -13.86 4.54
CA ILE A 42 6.64 -13.42 3.30
C ILE A 42 6.13 -12.00 3.48
N ASN A 43 6.55 -11.11 2.58
CA ASN A 43 6.24 -9.69 2.61
C ASN A 43 5.85 -9.20 1.21
N ASP A 44 5.56 -7.91 1.10
CA ASP A 44 5.01 -7.27 -0.09
C ASP A 44 6.08 -6.67 -1.02
N ILE A 45 7.31 -7.22 -1.01
CA ILE A 45 8.51 -6.66 -1.66
C ILE A 45 8.31 -6.16 -3.10
N SER A 46 7.51 -6.87 -3.88
CA SER A 46 7.24 -6.55 -5.28
C SER A 46 5.91 -5.88 -5.53
N TYR A 47 4.91 -6.09 -4.69
CA TYR A 47 3.56 -5.62 -4.94
C TYR A 47 2.89 -5.14 -3.66
N SER A 48 2.40 -3.90 -3.67
CA SER A 48 1.65 -3.36 -2.54
C SER A 48 0.17 -3.72 -2.68
N TYR A 49 -0.38 -4.36 -1.65
CA TYR A 49 -1.81 -4.58 -1.49
C TYR A 49 -2.18 -4.23 -0.05
N LEU A 50 -2.83 -3.09 0.14
CA LEU A 50 -3.23 -2.66 1.48
C LEU A 50 -4.53 -3.31 1.94
N GLY A 51 -5.44 -3.66 1.02
CA GLY A 51 -6.72 -4.27 1.38
C GLY A 51 -7.82 -3.28 1.77
N TRP A 52 -7.58 -1.98 1.64
CA TRP A 52 -8.63 -0.96 1.76
C TRP A 52 -8.79 -0.18 0.46
N VAL A 53 -9.98 0.36 0.26
CA VAL A 53 -10.26 1.31 -0.83
C VAL A 53 -9.59 2.63 -0.49
N ILE A 54 -8.62 3.02 -1.30
CA ILE A 54 -7.86 4.24 -1.12
C ILE A 54 -8.02 5.07 -2.39
N ILE A 55 -8.39 6.33 -2.18
CA ILE A 55 -8.54 7.34 -3.22
C ILE A 55 -7.91 8.65 -2.75
N PRO A 56 -7.47 9.54 -3.65
CA PRO A 56 -6.78 10.78 -3.30
C PRO A 56 -7.48 11.63 -2.24
N SER A 57 -8.82 11.71 -2.28
CA SER A 57 -9.60 12.49 -1.31
C SER A 57 -9.50 11.99 0.14
N LEU A 58 -9.00 10.78 0.38
CA LEU A 58 -8.80 10.25 1.73
C LEU A 58 -7.48 10.73 2.34
N TYR A 59 -6.38 10.73 1.57
CA TYR A 59 -5.04 11.05 2.08
C TYR A 59 -4.53 12.45 1.72
N LEU A 60 -5.24 13.20 0.86
CA LEU A 60 -4.93 14.59 0.57
C LEU A 60 -5.72 15.55 1.44
N VAL A 61 -5.08 16.67 1.78
CA VAL A 61 -5.79 17.87 2.24
C VAL A 61 -6.71 18.41 1.13
N PRO A 62 -7.78 19.16 1.46
CA PRO A 62 -8.64 19.77 0.46
C PRO A 62 -7.86 20.61 -0.57
N ASN A 63 -8.09 20.33 -1.85
CA ASN A 63 -7.37 20.91 -3.00
C ASN A 63 -5.86 20.62 -3.03
N GLY A 64 -5.40 19.58 -2.33
CA GLY A 64 -4.00 19.19 -2.29
C GLY A 64 -3.46 18.78 -3.66
N ASN A 65 -2.18 19.05 -3.91
CA ASN A 65 -1.49 18.70 -5.14
C ASN A 65 -0.65 17.42 -4.95
N GLU A 66 -1.06 16.32 -5.58
CA GLU A 66 -0.35 15.03 -5.52
C GLU A 66 1.12 15.07 -5.96
N GLN A 67 1.49 16.10 -6.72
CA GLN A 67 2.82 16.30 -7.27
C GLN A 67 3.54 17.51 -6.65
N ALA A 68 3.09 18.01 -5.50
CA ALA A 68 3.73 19.12 -4.83
C ALA A 68 5.24 18.89 -4.65
N PRO A 69 6.08 19.94 -4.83
CA PRO A 69 7.51 19.83 -4.58
C PRO A 69 7.86 19.41 -3.15
N ASP A 70 7.07 19.85 -2.16
CA ASP A 70 7.10 19.34 -0.79
C ASP A 70 5.81 18.54 -0.53
N PRO A 71 5.85 17.20 -0.68
CA PRO A 71 4.63 16.40 -0.57
C PRO A 71 4.06 16.36 0.85
N ARG A 72 4.87 16.70 1.87
CA ARG A 72 4.46 16.61 3.29
C ARG A 72 3.41 17.66 3.65
N THR A 73 3.30 18.75 2.89
CA THR A 73 2.30 19.79 3.12
C THR A 73 0.92 19.40 2.60
N GLU A 74 0.84 18.37 1.77
CA GLU A 74 -0.39 17.97 1.06
C GLU A 74 -1.10 16.78 1.72
N ILE A 75 -0.47 16.14 2.70
CA ILE A 75 -0.98 14.92 3.34
C ILE A 75 -2.02 15.27 4.41
N GLU A 76 -3.17 14.62 4.35
CA GLU A 76 -4.12 14.54 5.46
C GLU A 76 -3.56 13.61 6.55
N GLY A 77 -2.96 14.20 7.58
CA GLY A 77 -2.27 13.46 8.64
C GLY A 77 -3.16 12.50 9.44
N ALA A 78 -4.47 12.73 9.49
CA ALA A 78 -5.41 11.81 10.13
C ALA A 78 -5.51 10.47 9.39
N PHE A 79 -5.36 10.48 8.06
CA PHE A 79 -5.32 9.25 7.25
C PHE A 79 -4.11 8.38 7.63
N VAL A 80 -2.92 8.98 7.72
CA VAL A 80 -1.71 8.26 8.12
C VAL A 80 -1.83 7.75 9.55
N THR A 81 -2.40 8.57 10.44
CA THR A 81 -2.58 8.24 11.85
C THR A 81 -3.50 7.03 12.05
N VAL A 82 -4.61 6.92 11.30
CA VAL A 82 -5.54 5.79 11.49
C VAL A 82 -4.93 4.44 11.05
N PHE A 83 -4.07 4.44 10.02
CA PHE A 83 -3.33 3.25 9.63
C PHE A 83 -2.29 2.86 10.69
N ARG A 84 -1.56 3.84 11.24
CA ARG A 84 -0.61 3.60 12.34
C ARG A 84 -1.30 3.03 13.57
N GLU A 85 -2.41 3.63 14.00
CA GLU A 85 -3.18 3.15 15.15
C GLU A 85 -3.67 1.71 14.95
N MET A 86 -4.07 1.34 13.73
CA MET A 86 -4.44 -0.03 13.39
C MET A 86 -3.24 -0.99 13.50
N LEU A 87 -2.06 -0.59 13.00
CA LEU A 87 -0.82 -1.37 13.11
C LEU A 87 -0.39 -1.55 14.56
N ASP A 88 -0.41 -0.48 15.37
CA ASP A 88 -0.09 -0.50 16.79
C ASP A 88 -1.05 -1.43 17.57
N GLU A 89 -2.35 -1.38 17.25
CA GLU A 89 -3.34 -2.29 17.82
C GLU A 89 -3.04 -3.74 17.44
N ALA A 90 -2.68 -4.00 16.18
CA ALA A 90 -2.35 -5.35 15.71
C ALA A 90 -1.10 -5.92 16.38
N ILE A 91 -0.06 -5.10 16.56
CA ILE A 91 1.19 -5.49 17.25
C ILE A 91 0.92 -5.82 18.73
N GLY A 92 0.05 -5.06 19.39
CA GLY A 92 -0.30 -5.27 20.79
C GLY A 92 -1.35 -6.36 21.04
N ALA A 93 -2.02 -6.86 19.99
CA ALA A 93 -3.15 -7.77 20.12
C ALA A 93 -2.73 -9.25 20.23
N PRO A 94 -3.53 -10.09 20.90
CA PRO A 94 -3.37 -11.54 20.80
C PRO A 94 -3.52 -12.03 19.35
N LEU A 95 -2.72 -13.02 18.94
CA LEU A 95 -2.69 -13.55 17.57
C LEU A 95 -4.08 -13.90 16.99
N ASN A 96 -4.99 -14.43 17.81
CA ASN A 96 -6.36 -14.79 17.39
C ASN A 96 -7.27 -13.59 17.11
N SER A 97 -6.81 -12.36 17.38
CA SER A 97 -7.56 -11.12 17.24
C SER A 97 -7.03 -10.25 16.09
N VAL A 98 -5.78 -10.48 15.66
CA VAL A 98 -5.12 -9.72 14.58
C VAL A 98 -5.96 -9.70 13.30
N ALA A 99 -6.49 -10.84 12.87
CA ALA A 99 -7.32 -10.91 11.67
C ALA A 99 -8.53 -9.96 11.73
N LYS A 100 -9.18 -9.83 12.90
CA LYS A 100 -10.32 -8.92 13.07
C LYS A 100 -9.94 -7.44 12.98
N ILE A 101 -8.70 -7.10 13.35
CA ILE A 101 -8.17 -5.73 13.25
C ILE A 101 -7.96 -5.35 11.78
N TYR A 102 -7.44 -6.29 10.97
CA TYR A 102 -7.26 -6.09 9.53
C TYR A 102 -8.55 -6.22 8.71
N ASP A 103 -9.63 -6.81 9.25
CA ASP A 103 -10.90 -7.01 8.53
C ASP A 103 -11.93 -5.89 8.71
N ARG A 104 -11.63 -4.85 9.50
CA ARG A 104 -12.57 -3.74 9.75
C ARG A 104 -12.35 -2.54 8.84
N ASP A 105 -13.39 -1.72 8.69
CA ASP A 105 -13.25 -0.38 8.13
C ASP A 105 -12.47 0.52 9.09
N LEU A 106 -11.67 1.42 8.54
CA LEU A 106 -11.02 2.47 9.31
C LEU A 106 -11.82 3.76 9.19
N SER A 107 -11.77 4.62 10.20
CA SER A 107 -12.45 5.91 10.14
C SER A 107 -11.68 6.96 10.92
N PHE A 108 -11.71 8.19 10.43
CA PHE A 108 -11.01 9.29 11.06
C PHE A 108 -11.77 10.60 10.86
N TYR A 109 -11.45 11.57 11.72
CA TYR A 109 -11.80 12.98 11.50
C TYR A 109 -10.56 13.67 10.94
N PRO A 110 -10.65 14.37 9.80
CA PRO A 110 -9.53 15.09 9.21
C PRO A 110 -8.88 16.06 10.19
N PHE A 111 -7.55 16.22 10.11
CA PHE A 111 -6.84 17.26 10.84
C PHE A 111 -6.92 18.61 10.14
N TYR A 112 -7.31 18.64 8.86
CA TYR A 112 -7.45 19.87 8.11
C TYR A 112 -8.42 20.85 8.81
N PRO A 113 -8.00 22.10 9.09
CA PRO A 113 -8.82 23.07 9.82
C PRO A 113 -10.18 23.30 9.16
N GLY A 114 -11.25 23.13 9.94
CA GLY A 114 -12.63 23.35 9.49
C GLY A 114 -13.27 22.15 8.78
N ASP A 115 -12.52 21.08 8.50
CA ASP A 115 -13.11 19.83 8.01
C ASP A 115 -13.57 18.97 9.20
N THR A 116 -14.87 18.93 9.43
CA THR A 116 -15.50 18.17 10.52
C THR A 116 -16.16 16.88 10.04
N GLN A 117 -16.04 16.55 8.75
CA GLN A 117 -16.69 15.37 8.19
C GLN A 117 -15.87 14.11 8.48
N LYS A 118 -16.50 13.15 9.16
CA LYS A 118 -15.90 11.83 9.38
C LYS A 118 -15.69 11.13 8.03
N ARG A 119 -14.47 10.69 7.76
CA ARG A 119 -14.12 9.89 6.58
C ARG A 119 -14.01 8.41 6.97
N VAL A 120 -14.35 7.54 6.03
CA VAL A 120 -14.26 6.08 6.19
C VAL A 120 -13.35 5.54 5.09
N VAL A 121 -12.38 4.73 5.48
CA VAL A 121 -11.50 3.98 4.59
C VAL A 121 -12.03 2.55 4.59
N TYR A 122 -12.78 2.20 3.55
CA TYR A 122 -13.52 0.94 3.50
C TYR A 122 -12.59 -0.24 3.23
N ARG A 123 -12.77 -1.33 4.00
CA ARG A 123 -12.13 -2.60 3.72
C ARG A 123 -12.63 -3.16 2.38
N MET A 124 -11.69 -3.52 1.50
CA MET A 124 -11.97 -4.16 0.22
C MET A 124 -12.80 -5.43 0.44
N ARG A 125 -13.98 -5.47 -0.18
CA ARG A 125 -14.92 -6.58 -0.16
C ARG A 125 -15.86 -6.46 -1.35
N ASP A 126 -16.60 -7.53 -1.64
CA ASP A 126 -17.55 -7.52 -2.74
C ASP A 126 -18.59 -6.40 -2.60
N GLY A 127 -18.75 -5.67 -3.69
CA GLY A 127 -19.61 -4.51 -3.82
C GLY A 127 -19.20 -3.26 -3.02
N VAL A 128 -17.95 -3.15 -2.53
CA VAL A 128 -17.49 -2.01 -1.69
C VAL A 128 -17.66 -0.66 -2.39
N GLU A 129 -17.63 -0.64 -3.72
CA GLU A 129 -17.81 0.56 -4.55
C GLU A 129 -19.15 1.26 -4.30
N ARG A 130 -20.19 0.53 -3.85
CA ARG A 130 -21.50 1.12 -3.52
C ARG A 130 -21.46 2.12 -2.35
N PHE A 131 -20.40 2.09 -1.55
CA PHE A 131 -20.22 2.98 -0.40
C PHE A 131 -19.34 4.19 -0.72
N LEU A 132 -18.79 4.26 -1.92
CA LEU A 132 -18.09 5.45 -2.37
C LEU A 132 -19.13 6.50 -2.76
N ASN A 133 -19.17 7.59 -2.01
CA ASN A 133 -20.12 8.69 -2.19
C ASN A 133 -19.88 9.51 -3.48
N SER A 134 -18.97 9.07 -4.35
CA SER A 134 -18.56 9.74 -5.58
C SER A 134 -18.95 8.91 -6.81
N ASN A 135 -19.12 9.58 -7.96
CA ASN A 135 -19.22 8.94 -9.29
C ASN A 135 -17.91 8.24 -9.71
N THR A 136 -17.12 7.75 -8.74
CA THR A 136 -15.85 7.09 -9.00
C THR A 136 -16.12 5.76 -9.66
N SER A 137 -15.60 5.60 -10.87
CA SER A 137 -15.72 4.34 -11.61
C SER A 137 -14.91 3.25 -10.91
N THR A 138 -15.32 1.99 -11.04
CA THR A 138 -14.49 0.85 -10.61
C THR A 138 -13.16 0.79 -11.36
N SER A 139 -13.09 1.39 -12.55
CA SER A 139 -11.85 1.60 -13.31
C SER A 139 -10.93 2.69 -12.75
N GLU A 140 -11.31 3.37 -11.67
CA GLU A 140 -10.51 4.45 -11.05
C GLU A 140 -10.05 4.08 -9.64
N ILE A 141 -10.34 2.86 -9.16
CA ILE A 141 -10.01 2.40 -7.82
C ILE A 141 -8.88 1.37 -7.91
N PRO A 142 -7.63 1.75 -7.58
CA PRO A 142 -6.53 0.82 -7.47
C PRO A 142 -6.77 -0.21 -6.37
N MET A 143 -6.50 -1.47 -6.67
CA MET A 143 -6.49 -2.57 -5.72
C MET A 143 -5.08 -2.93 -5.28
N MET A 144 -4.17 -3.03 -6.24
CA MET A 144 -2.81 -3.54 -6.06
C MET A 144 -1.90 -2.89 -7.10
N TRP A 145 -0.65 -2.65 -6.76
CA TRP A 145 0.32 -2.03 -7.68
C TRP A 145 1.74 -2.52 -7.43
N ASP A 146 2.62 -2.35 -8.41
CA ASP A 146 4.05 -2.63 -8.21
C ASP A 146 4.60 -1.71 -7.13
N ASN A 147 5.37 -2.29 -6.21
CA ASN A 147 5.81 -1.60 -5.02
C ASN A 147 6.66 -0.35 -5.32
N LEU A 148 6.50 0.65 -4.45
CA LEU A 148 7.10 1.98 -4.50
C LEU A 148 8.22 2.17 -3.46
N PHE A 149 8.52 1.15 -2.65
CA PHE A 149 9.44 1.29 -1.50
C PHE A 149 10.89 1.59 -1.87
N LYS A 150 11.59 2.13 -0.87
CA LYS A 150 13.04 2.24 -0.83
C LYS A 150 13.66 0.84 -0.97
N LYS A 151 14.57 0.66 -1.92
CA LYS A 151 15.32 -0.58 -2.11
C LYS A 151 16.79 -0.34 -1.81
N GLY A 152 17.37 -1.10 -0.90
CA GLY A 152 18.76 -0.89 -0.45
C GLY A 152 18.96 0.32 0.49
N GLU A 153 19.94 0.19 1.40
CA GLU A 153 20.26 1.18 2.43
C GLU A 153 20.99 2.43 1.90
N GLY A 154 21.41 2.45 0.63
CA GLY A 154 22.48 3.33 0.14
C GLY A 154 22.09 4.64 -0.52
N GLU A 155 20.85 4.86 -0.95
CA GLU A 155 20.48 6.08 -1.68
C GLU A 155 19.41 6.89 -0.95
N GLY A 156 19.64 8.21 -0.89
CA GLY A 156 18.96 9.15 -0.01
C GLY A 156 17.43 9.13 -0.11
N TYR A 157 16.78 9.65 0.94
CA TYR A 157 15.34 9.72 1.21
C TYR A 157 14.42 10.30 0.10
N ASN A 158 14.95 10.61 -1.09
CA ASN A 158 14.26 11.40 -2.11
C ASN A 158 14.04 10.69 -3.46
N THR A 159 14.46 9.43 -3.63
CA THR A 159 14.27 8.71 -4.91
C THR A 159 13.46 7.42 -4.69
N PRO A 160 12.23 7.31 -5.21
CA PRO A 160 11.49 6.04 -5.17
C PRO A 160 12.19 5.02 -6.07
N MET A 161 12.29 3.78 -5.60
CA MET A 161 12.89 2.69 -6.37
C MET A 161 11.78 1.81 -6.94
N LEU A 162 11.58 1.96 -8.25
CA LEU A 162 10.47 1.38 -8.99
C LEU A 162 10.91 0.05 -9.59
N ASN A 163 10.05 -0.96 -9.51
CA ASN A 163 10.31 -2.29 -10.09
C ASN A 163 10.48 -2.26 -11.61
N HIS A 164 9.99 -1.22 -12.28
CA HIS A 164 10.05 -1.08 -13.74
C HIS A 164 10.81 0.18 -14.16
N GLN A 165 11.73 0.01 -15.11
CA GLN A 165 12.38 1.08 -15.86
C GLN A 165 11.84 1.14 -17.30
N PRO A 166 11.51 2.31 -17.88
CA PRO A 166 11.66 3.67 -17.34
C PRO A 166 10.57 4.01 -16.31
N GLY A 167 11.01 4.50 -15.15
CA GLY A 167 10.26 4.69 -13.90
C GLY A 167 8.73 4.68 -13.95
N GLY A 168 8.14 3.62 -13.39
CA GLY A 168 6.70 3.48 -13.15
C GLY A 168 6.36 2.10 -12.61
N GLY A 169 5.10 1.70 -12.74
CA GLY A 169 4.68 0.34 -12.46
C GLY A 169 3.23 0.08 -12.85
N ASN A 170 2.86 -1.20 -12.79
CA ASN A 170 1.53 -1.67 -13.12
C ASN A 170 0.58 -1.50 -11.94
N VAL A 171 -0.65 -1.12 -12.24
CA VAL A 171 -1.75 -1.01 -11.29
C VAL A 171 -2.89 -1.90 -11.73
N LEU A 172 -3.36 -2.76 -10.84
CA LEU A 172 -4.61 -3.51 -10.98
C LEU A 172 -5.75 -2.69 -10.36
N TYR A 173 -6.82 -2.49 -11.13
CA TYR A 173 -8.01 -1.76 -10.72
C TYR A 173 -9.18 -2.68 -10.36
N LEU A 174 -10.20 -2.13 -9.69
CA LEU A 174 -11.34 -2.87 -9.17
C LEU A 174 -12.21 -3.55 -10.24
N ASP A 175 -12.21 -3.05 -11.46
CA ASP A 175 -12.86 -3.70 -12.62
C ASP A 175 -11.99 -4.80 -13.27
N GLY A 176 -10.78 -5.04 -12.75
CA GLY A 176 -9.85 -6.08 -13.19
C GLY A 176 -8.90 -5.66 -14.32
N HIS A 177 -8.97 -4.42 -14.83
CA HIS A 177 -7.98 -3.98 -15.81
C HIS A 177 -6.64 -3.66 -15.14
N VAL A 178 -5.58 -3.69 -15.95
CA VAL A 178 -4.22 -3.31 -15.54
C VAL A 178 -3.72 -2.19 -16.43
N GLU A 179 -3.18 -1.13 -15.82
CA GLU A 179 -2.56 -0.01 -16.52
C GLU A 179 -1.13 0.20 -16.00
N PHE A 180 -0.20 0.51 -16.91
CA PHE A 180 1.13 0.98 -16.52
C PHE A 180 1.12 2.50 -16.32
N ILE A 181 1.51 2.95 -15.14
CA ILE A 181 1.58 4.36 -14.77
C ILE A 181 3.03 4.77 -14.59
N ARG A 182 3.43 5.87 -15.23
CA ARG A 182 4.76 6.47 -15.05
C ARG A 182 4.82 7.28 -13.76
N TYR A 183 5.94 7.21 -13.07
CA TYR A 183 6.19 8.07 -11.92
C TYR A 183 6.94 9.36 -12.35
N PRO A 184 6.56 10.54 -11.84
CA PRO A 184 5.33 10.84 -11.12
C PRO A 184 4.15 11.13 -12.08
N TYR A 185 2.94 10.65 -11.78
CA TYR A 185 1.75 10.97 -12.59
C TYR A 185 0.45 11.01 -11.79
N GLN A 186 -0.13 9.86 -11.46
CA GLN A 186 -1.40 9.73 -10.74
C GLN A 186 -1.30 8.64 -9.67
N PHE A 187 -2.19 8.66 -8.68
CA PHE A 187 -2.22 7.64 -7.63
C PHE A 187 -2.27 6.23 -8.24
N PRO A 188 -1.44 5.27 -7.77
CA PRO A 188 -0.52 5.34 -6.63
C PRO A 188 0.90 5.87 -6.94
N TYR A 189 1.25 6.21 -8.18
CA TYR A 189 2.58 6.70 -8.55
C TYR A 189 2.71 8.23 -8.42
N THR A 190 2.48 8.77 -7.22
CA THR A 190 2.60 10.21 -6.93
C THR A 190 3.64 10.51 -5.85
N ARG A 191 4.15 11.74 -5.83
CA ARG A 191 5.12 12.17 -4.81
C ARG A 191 4.51 12.13 -3.41
N VAL A 192 3.25 12.52 -3.29
CA VAL A 192 2.51 12.46 -2.02
C VAL A 192 2.32 11.03 -1.57
N TRP A 193 1.86 10.13 -2.43
CA TRP A 193 1.62 8.74 -2.04
C TRP A 193 2.90 8.02 -1.61
N ALA A 194 4.02 8.22 -2.33
CA ALA A 194 5.31 7.69 -1.91
C ALA A 194 5.69 8.16 -0.48
N THR A 195 5.39 9.41 -0.14
CA THR A 195 5.61 9.96 1.21
C THR A 195 4.64 9.34 2.24
N VAL A 196 3.37 9.14 1.88
CA VAL A 196 2.38 8.45 2.75
C VAL A 196 2.85 7.03 3.06
N CYS A 197 3.27 6.26 2.06
CA CYS A 197 3.83 4.92 2.25
C CYS A 197 5.03 4.93 3.21
N ASN A 198 5.97 5.88 3.05
CA ASN A 198 7.11 6.01 3.96
C ASN A 198 6.69 6.35 5.39
N GLN A 199 5.61 7.11 5.58
CA GLN A 199 5.10 7.42 6.91
C GLN A 199 4.32 6.27 7.54
N ILE A 200 3.67 5.41 6.74
CA ILE A 200 3.00 4.20 7.26
C ILE A 200 4.05 3.13 7.59
N ASN A 201 5.07 2.96 6.75
CA ASN A 201 6.09 1.90 6.89
C ASN A 201 7.30 2.28 7.75
N GLY A 202 7.57 3.57 7.95
CA GLY A 202 8.75 4.07 8.67
C GLY A 202 8.73 3.88 10.19
N PHE A 203 7.91 2.96 10.70
CA PHE A 203 7.76 2.65 12.13
C PHE A 203 8.17 1.22 12.50
N HIS A 204 8.88 0.52 11.61
CA HIS A 204 9.61 -0.73 11.91
C HIS A 204 11.10 -0.46 12.13
#